data_AF-A0A7Y3SZA1-F1
#
_entry.id   AF-A0A7Y3SZA1-F1
#
_cell.length_a   1.000
_cell.length_b   1.000
_cell.length_c   1.000
_cell.angle_alpha   90.00
_cell.angle_beta   90.00
_cell.angle_gamma   90.00
#
_symmetry.space_group_name_H-M   'P 1'
#
loop_
_entity.id
_entity.type
_entity.pdbx_description
1 polymer ?
#
loop_
_entity_poly.entity_id
_entity_poly.type
_entity_poly.pdbx_seq_one_letter_code
_entity_poly.pdbx_strand_id
1 'polypeptide(L)'
;MRRVIEKRVYDTDTALMIAEDWNGLGDNDFRSLNEELYKTKKGNYFIYGSGGPLTKYGKSRGNQIDGSSKIILMSEQEAYKWLEEKGETEAIEEFFPNKFEEA
;
A
#
# COMPACT_ATOMS: atom_id res chain seq x y z
N MET A 1 -0.91 -5.34 10.74
CA MET A 1 0.42 -4.67 10.87
C MET A 1 0.25 -3.30 11.52
N ARG A 2 1.05 -2.96 12.54
CA ARG A 2 0.94 -1.71 13.31
C ARG A 2 2.29 -1.04 13.57
N ARG A 3 2.42 0.26 13.27
CA ARG A 3 3.62 1.07 13.58
C ARG A 3 3.29 2.49 14.02
N VAL A 4 4.21 3.06 14.79
CA VAL A 4 4.24 4.49 15.10
C VAL A 4 5.23 5.18 14.16
N ILE A 5 4.76 6.13 13.37
CA ILE A 5 5.57 6.95 12.45
C ILE A 5 5.19 8.40 12.70
N GLU A 6 6.17 9.29 12.89
CA GLU A 6 5.93 10.73 13.14
C GLU A 6 4.89 11.00 14.24
N LYS A 7 4.97 10.26 15.36
CA LYS A 7 4.05 10.35 16.51
C LYS A 7 2.59 9.97 16.19
N ARG A 8 2.32 9.36 15.03
CA ARG A 8 1.01 8.85 14.61
C ARG A 8 1.03 7.33 14.52
N VAL A 9 -0.09 6.69 14.87
CA VAL A 9 -0.25 5.23 14.78
C VAL A 9 -0.89 4.89 13.44
N TYR A 10 -0.25 3.99 12.70
CA TYR A 10 -0.74 3.41 11.47
C TYR A 10 -0.94 1.91 11.70
N ASP A 11 -2.16 1.43 11.47
CA ASP A 11 -2.59 0.09 11.83
C ASP A 11 -3.56 -0.42 10.77
N THR A 12 -3.15 -1.45 10.03
CA THR A 12 -3.96 -2.07 8.95
C THR A 12 -5.25 -2.66 9.49
N ASP A 13 -5.30 -3.05 10.77
CA ASP A 13 -6.47 -3.74 11.35
C ASP A 13 -7.57 -2.74 11.72
N THR A 14 -7.24 -1.44 11.83
CA THR A 14 -8.19 -0.37 12.21
C THR A 14 -8.39 0.68 11.12
N ALA A 15 -7.53 0.70 10.12
CA ALA A 15 -7.66 1.53 8.93
C ALA A 15 -8.60 0.84 7.93
N LEU A 16 -9.18 1.65 7.04
CA LEU A 16 -10.00 1.14 5.94
C LEU A 16 -9.09 0.80 4.77
N MET A 17 -9.11 -0.45 4.32
CA MET A 17 -8.47 -0.86 3.07
C MET A 17 -9.29 -0.30 1.90
N ILE A 18 -8.63 0.41 0.99
CA ILE A 18 -9.25 1.02 -0.17
C ILE A 18 -9.11 0.12 -1.39
N ALA A 19 -7.91 -0.42 -1.62
CA ALA A 19 -7.57 -1.20 -2.79
C ALA A 19 -6.34 -2.07 -2.53
N GLU A 20 -6.16 -3.11 -3.35
CA GLU A 20 -5.08 -4.08 -3.27
C GLU A 20 -4.49 -4.32 -4.67
N ASP A 21 -3.17 -4.22 -4.79
CA ASP A 21 -2.42 -4.60 -5.99
C ASP A 21 -1.47 -5.75 -5.65
N TRP A 22 -1.72 -6.91 -6.25
CA TRP A 22 -0.91 -8.09 -6.06
C TRP A 22 -0.55 -8.70 -7.42
N ASN A 23 0.65 -9.29 -7.50
CA ASN A 23 1.20 -9.76 -8.78
C ASN A 23 0.83 -11.21 -9.15
N GLY A 24 -0.15 -11.82 -8.48
CA GLY A 24 -0.62 -13.16 -8.80
C GLY A 24 0.27 -14.31 -8.29
N LEU A 25 1.39 -14.01 -7.63
CA LEU A 25 2.33 -15.03 -7.17
C LEU A 25 2.03 -15.47 -5.73
N GLY A 26 2.19 -16.76 -5.47
CA GLY A 26 2.02 -17.30 -4.12
C GLY A 26 3.18 -16.95 -3.19
N ASP A 27 2.94 -17.06 -1.88
CA ASP A 27 3.89 -16.65 -0.82
C ASP A 27 5.27 -17.34 -0.86
N ASN A 28 5.37 -18.50 -1.51
CA ASN A 28 6.62 -19.23 -1.69
C ASN A 28 7.48 -18.69 -2.85
N ASP A 29 6.95 -17.81 -3.70
CA ASP A 29 7.71 -17.19 -4.77
C ASP A 29 8.49 -15.98 -4.23
N PHE A 30 9.79 -15.92 -4.51
CA PHE A 30 10.63 -14.81 -4.07
C PHE A 30 10.28 -13.47 -4.71
N ARG A 31 9.48 -13.47 -5.77
CA ARG A 31 8.97 -12.29 -6.46
C ARG A 31 7.54 -11.92 -6.04
N SER A 32 6.91 -12.65 -5.12
CA SER A 32 5.58 -12.29 -4.58
C SER A 32 5.57 -10.85 -4.10
N LEU A 33 4.57 -10.09 -4.54
CA LEU A 33 4.42 -8.67 -4.24
C LEU A 33 2.94 -8.40 -3.95
N ASN A 34 2.67 -7.74 -2.83
CA ASN A 34 1.36 -7.22 -2.50
C ASN A 34 1.48 -5.78 -1.94
N GLU A 35 0.69 -4.87 -2.47
CA GLU A 35 0.54 -3.51 -1.99
C GLU A 35 -0.92 -3.19 -1.70
N GLU A 36 -1.22 -2.88 -0.45
CA GLU A 36 -2.56 -2.53 0.00
C GLU A 36 -2.60 -1.05 0.38
N LEU A 37 -3.51 -0.27 -0.21
CA LEU A 37 -3.72 1.13 0.13
C LEU A 37 -4.75 1.26 1.26
N TYR A 38 -4.41 2.02 2.29
CA TYR A 38 -5.26 2.24 3.46
C TYR A 38 -5.53 3.72 3.74
N LYS A 39 -6.71 3.99 4.31
CA LYS A 39 -7.09 5.27 4.92
C LYS A 39 -7.35 5.13 6.40
N THR A 40 -6.61 5.89 7.20
CA THR A 40 -6.83 5.97 8.65
C THR A 40 -8.13 6.71 8.96
N LYS A 41 -8.69 6.50 10.16
CA LYS A 41 -9.88 7.25 10.66
C LYS A 41 -9.68 8.77 10.68
N LYS A 42 -8.43 9.24 10.71
CA LYS A 42 -8.07 10.67 10.67
C LYS A 42 -7.82 11.21 9.26
N GLY A 43 -8.10 10.42 8.22
CA GLY A 43 -7.96 10.81 6.81
C GLY A 43 -6.55 10.72 6.23
N ASN A 44 -5.55 10.21 6.97
CA ASN A 44 -4.22 9.98 6.41
C ASN A 44 -4.19 8.69 5.60
N TYR A 45 -3.45 8.70 4.50
CA TYR A 45 -3.26 7.55 3.61
C TYR A 45 -1.89 6.90 3.83
N PHE A 46 -1.82 5.58 3.62
CA PHE A 46 -0.57 4.83 3.63
C PHE A 46 -0.71 3.53 2.85
N ILE A 47 0.40 3.07 2.28
CA ILE A 47 0.49 1.73 1.71
C ILE A 47 1.10 0.79 2.75
N TYR A 48 0.47 -0.38 2.91
CA TYR A 48 1.14 -1.55 3.46
C TYR A 48 1.66 -2.39 2.30
N GLY A 49 2.98 -2.36 2.12
CA GLY A 49 3.64 -3.12 1.08
C GLY A 49 4.33 -4.34 1.67
N SER A 50 4.15 -5.50 1.06
CA SER A 50 4.84 -6.73 1.39
C SER A 50 5.38 -7.40 0.14
N GLY A 51 6.50 -8.09 0.27
CA GLY A 51 6.99 -8.90 -0.84
C GLY A 51 8.19 -9.75 -0.49
N GLY A 52 8.46 -10.69 -1.39
CA GLY A 52 9.56 -11.63 -1.29
C GLY A 52 10.95 -10.97 -1.47
N PRO A 53 12.02 -11.74 -1.25
CA PRO A 53 13.41 -11.27 -1.34
C PRO A 53 13.80 -10.56 -2.63
N LEU A 54 13.17 -10.89 -3.75
CA LEU A 54 13.49 -10.35 -5.09
C LEU A 54 12.58 -9.19 -5.50
N THR A 55 11.92 -8.55 -4.54
CA THR A 55 11.06 -7.38 -4.76
C THR A 55 11.67 -6.10 -4.18
N LYS A 56 11.00 -4.96 -4.40
CA LYS A 56 11.34 -3.68 -3.75
C LYS A 56 11.25 -3.73 -2.22
N TYR A 57 10.63 -4.77 -1.66
CA TYR A 57 10.56 -5.00 -0.21
C TYR A 57 11.59 -6.02 0.30
N GLY A 58 12.46 -6.55 -0.56
CA GLY A 58 13.57 -7.39 -0.13
C GLY A 58 14.48 -6.65 0.86
N LYS A 59 14.79 -7.29 1.98
CA LYS A 59 15.63 -6.71 3.03
C LYS A 59 16.86 -7.57 3.27
N SER A 60 18.05 -6.97 3.08
CA SER A 60 19.31 -7.64 3.38
C SER A 60 19.46 -7.91 4.88
N ARG A 61 19.87 -9.13 5.20
CA ARG A 61 20.19 -9.62 6.54
C ARG A 61 21.49 -10.41 6.48
N GLY A 62 22.61 -9.69 6.51
CA GLY A 62 23.94 -10.29 6.33
C GLY A 62 24.10 -10.84 4.92
N ASN A 63 24.38 -12.13 4.80
CA ASN A 63 24.57 -12.81 3.50
C ASN A 63 23.25 -13.33 2.89
N GLN A 64 22.10 -12.95 3.45
CA GLN A 64 20.77 -13.35 2.98
C GLN A 64 19.94 -12.12 2.64
N ILE A 65 18.89 -12.32 1.83
CA ILE A 65 17.84 -11.34 1.59
C ILE A 65 16.53 -12.03 1.96
N ASP A 66 15.82 -11.44 2.90
CA ASP A 66 14.50 -11.92 3.33
C ASP A 66 13.43 -11.06 2.65
N GLY A 67 12.25 -11.65 2.46
CA GLY A 67 11.04 -10.86 2.21
C GLY A 67 10.73 -9.99 3.43
N SER A 68 10.15 -8.82 3.21
CA SER A 68 9.78 -7.90 4.30
C SER A 68 8.49 -7.19 3.94
N SER A 69 7.94 -6.52 4.95
CA SER A 69 6.87 -5.56 4.76
C SER A 69 7.21 -4.19 5.33
N LYS A 70 6.53 -3.15 4.82
CA LYS A 70 6.76 -1.75 5.17
C LYS A 70 5.46 -0.95 5.08
N ILE A 71 5.32 0.02 5.98
CA ILE A 71 4.33 1.10 5.85
C ILE A 71 5.00 2.27 5.15
N ILE A 72 4.37 2.75 4.08
CA ILE A 72 4.79 3.92 3.31
C ILE A 72 3.69 4.96 3.45
N LEU A 73 4.02 6.12 4.03
CA LEU A 73 3.06 7.21 4.16
C LEU A 73 2.79 7.85 2.80
N MET A 74 1.54 8.18 2.54
CA MET A 74 1.10 8.78 1.29
C MET A 74 0.34 10.08 1.60
N SER A 75 0.60 11.10 0.81
CA SER A 75 -0.31 12.24 0.68
C SER A 75 -1.59 11.82 -0.05
N GLU A 76 -2.62 12.65 0.05
CA GLU A 76 -3.88 12.45 -0.69
C GLU A 76 -3.64 12.34 -2.21
N GLN A 77 -2.75 13.18 -2.76
CA GLN A 77 -2.43 13.17 -4.19
C GLN A 77 -1.66 11.92 -4.60
N GLU A 78 -0.70 11.45 -3.79
CA GLU A 78 0.03 10.21 -4.06
C GLU A 78 -0.90 8.99 -4.00
N ALA A 79 -1.86 8.98 -3.07
CA ALA A 79 -2.86 7.91 -2.98
C ALA A 79 -3.79 7.88 -4.20
N TYR A 80 -4.27 9.05 -4.65
CA TYR A 80 -5.06 9.17 -5.88
C TYR A 80 -4.30 8.63 -7.10
N LYS A 81 -3.05 9.10 -7.29
CA LYS A 81 -2.22 8.67 -8.43
C LYS A 81 -1.96 7.17 -8.41
N TRP A 82 -1.76 6.59 -7.22
CA TRP A 82 -1.60 5.15 -7.09
C TRP A 82 -2.86 4.41 -7.56
N LEU A 83 -4.06 4.83 -7.14
CA LEU A 83 -5.32 4.22 -7.60
C LEU A 83 -5.50 4.35 -9.11
N GLU A 84 -5.17 5.51 -9.68
CA GLU A 84 -5.22 5.75 -11.13
C GLU A 84 -4.26 4.82 -11.89
N GLU A 85 -3.03 4.65 -11.40
CA GLU A 85 -2.05 3.73 -11.99
C GLU A 85 -2.48 2.26 -11.92
N LYS A 86 -3.28 1.88 -10.90
CA LYS A 86 -3.83 0.53 -10.74
C LYS A 86 -5.17 0.32 -11.43
N GLY A 87 -5.80 1.37 -11.94
CA GLY A 87 -7.12 1.30 -12.58
C GLY A 87 -8.26 1.07 -11.59
N GLU A 88 -8.09 1.50 -10.33
CA GLU A 88 -9.06 1.33 -9.25
C GLU A 88 -10.15 2.41 -9.29
N THR A 89 -10.96 2.40 -10.36
CA THR A 89 -11.95 3.45 -10.66
C THR A 89 -13.00 3.59 -9.56
N GLU A 90 -13.55 2.48 -9.05
CA GLU A 90 -14.58 2.50 -8.01
C GLU A 90 -14.08 3.18 -6.73
N ALA A 91 -12.83 2.89 -6.34
CA ALA A 91 -12.19 3.53 -5.20
C ALA A 91 -11.91 5.03 -5.44
N ILE A 92 -11.57 5.42 -6.67
CA ILE A 92 -11.42 6.84 -7.03
C ILE A 92 -12.74 7.59 -6.89
N GLU A 93 -13.83 7.03 -7.41
CA GLU A 93 -15.17 7.62 -7.31
C GLU A 93 -15.63 7.77 -5.86
N GLU A 94 -15.40 6.75 -5.02
CA GLU A 94 -15.80 6.77 -3.62
C GLU A 94 -14.96 7.74 -2.77
N PHE A 95 -13.63 7.68 -2.89
CA PHE A 95 -12.73 8.40 -1.97
C PHE A 95 -12.26 9.76 -2.50
N PHE A 96 -12.37 10.00 -3.80
CA PHE A 96 -11.89 11.21 -4.48
C PHE A 96 -12.91 11.77 -5.51
N PRO A 97 -14.20 11.93 -5.16
CA PRO A 97 -15.27 12.30 -6.10
C PRO A 97 -15.07 13.66 -6.81
N ASN A 98 -14.20 14.53 -6.29
CA ASN A 98 -13.93 15.87 -6.85
C ASN A 98 -12.57 15.97 -7.55
N LYS A 99 -11.96 14.84 -7.94
CA LYS A 99 -10.61 14.78 -8.51
C LYS A 99 -10.56 14.30 -9.96
N PHE A 100 -11.71 14.04 -10.57
CA PHE A 100 -11.84 13.64 -11.97
C PHE A 100 -12.94 14.43 -12.66
N GLU A 101 -12.87 14.52 -13.99
CA GLU A 101 -13.87 15.10 -14.86
C GLU A 101 -14.18 14.07 -15.97
N GLU A 102 -15.44 13.96 -16.36
CA GLU A 102 -15.85 13.11 -17.48
C GLU A 102 -15.39 13.77 -18.79
N ALA A 103 -14.65 13.02 -19.62
CA ALA A 103 -13.98 13.53 -20.82
C ALA A 103 -14.89 13.63 -22.05
#